data_AF-A0AAC8PYQ5-F1
#
_entry.id   AF-A0AAC8PYQ5-F1
#
_cell.length_a   1.000
_cell.length_b   1.000
_cell.length_c   1.000
_cell.angle_alpha   90.00
_cell.angle_beta   90.00
_cell.angle_gamma   90.00
#
_symmetry.space_group_name_H-M   'P 1'
#
loop_
_entity.id
_entity.type
_entity.pdbx_description
1 polymer ?
#
loop_
_entity_poly.entity_id
_entity_poly.type
_entity_poly.pdbx_seq_one_letter_code
_entity_poly.pdbx_strand_id
1 'polypeptide(L)' 'MSDNLSFCVRQLAARRKRWDFGTHCFYARRLLAKHPDGITIRQAQASLALSYATAKAVLMAVGVERGERFYQQD' A
#
# COMPACT_ATOMS: atom_id res chain seq x y z
N MET A 1 -22.53 13.01 28.44
CA MET A 1 -22.28 11.65 27.94
C MET A 1 -22.14 11.72 26.41
N SER A 2 -20.99 12.17 25.89
CA SER A 2 -20.87 12.44 24.43
C SER A 2 -19.54 11.99 23.79
N ASP A 3 -18.67 11.29 24.52
CA ASP A 3 -17.29 11.00 24.06
C ASP A 3 -17.03 9.57 23.58
N ASN A 4 -18.01 8.66 23.68
CA ASN A 4 -17.80 7.25 23.31
C ASN A 4 -18.04 6.94 21.83
N LEU A 5 -18.83 7.75 21.10
CA LEU A 5 -19.02 7.55 19.66
C LEU A 5 -17.73 7.82 18.87
N SER A 6 -16.93 8.80 19.31
CA SER A 6 -15.68 9.20 18.66
C SER A 6 -14.63 8.08 18.68
N PHE A 7 -14.57 7.30 19.77
CA PHE A 7 -13.59 6.22 19.91
C PHE A 7 -13.93 5.01 19.02
N CYS A 8 -15.19 4.60 18.97
CA CYS A 8 -15.63 3.49 18.11
C CYS A 8 -15.47 3.80 16.61
N VAL A 9 -15.77 5.02 16.17
CA VAL A 9 -15.60 5.44 14.76
C VAL A 9 -14.11 5.49 14.39
N ARG A 10 -13.24 5.98 15.28
CA ARG A 10 -11.78 5.96 15.06
C ARG A 10 -11.23 4.54 14.99
N GLN A 11 -11.73 3.64 15.82
CA GLN A 11 -11.29 2.24 15.85
C GLN A 11 -11.76 1.46 14.60
N LEU A 12 -12.98 1.73 14.12
CA LEU A 12 -13.49 1.20 12.84
C LEU A 12 -12.72 1.76 11.65
N ALA A 13 -12.40 3.06 11.63
CA ALA A 13 -11.59 3.67 10.58
C ALA A 13 -10.16 3.10 10.56
N ALA A 14 -9.56 2.85 11.73
CA ALA A 14 -8.25 2.21 11.84
C ALA A 14 -8.27 0.76 11.35
N ARG A 15 -9.32 0.00 11.68
CA ARG A 15 -9.51 -1.38 11.21
C ARG A 15 -9.74 -1.45 9.70
N ARG A 16 -10.54 -0.52 9.15
CA ARG A 16 -10.79 -0.43 7.70
C ARG A 16 -9.49 -0.08 6.94
N LYS A 17 -8.75 0.93 7.42
CA LYS A 17 -7.42 1.28 6.87
C LYS A 17 -6.43 0.12 6.87
N ARG A 18 -6.47 -0.76 7.88
CA ARG A 18 -5.59 -1.94 7.96
C ARG A 18 -5.94 -3.02 6.93
N TRP A 19 -7.23 -3.21 6.67
CA TRP A 19 -7.72 -4.12 5.62
C TRP A 19 -7.41 -3.58 4.22
N ASP A 20 -7.60 -2.27 4.00
CA ASP A 20 -7.21 -1.60 2.76
C ASP A 20 -5.71 -1.72 2.51
N PHE A 21 -4.87 -1.49 3.53
CA PHE A 21 -3.41 -1.62 3.38
C PHE A 21 -2.98 -3.04 2.98
N GLY A 22 -3.53 -4.08 3.64
CA GLY A 22 -3.24 -5.47 3.26
C GLY A 22 -3.67 -5.80 1.83
N THR A 23 -4.82 -5.27 1.40
CA THR A 23 -5.33 -5.40 0.03
C THR A 23 -4.39 -4.71 -0.97
N HIS A 24 -3.93 -3.50 -0.68
CA HIS A 24 -2.97 -2.79 -1.51
C HIS A 24 -1.62 -3.51 -1.58
N CYS A 25 -1.14 -4.09 -0.48
CA CYS A 25 0.05 -4.95 -0.49
C CYS A 25 -0.12 -6.17 -1.41
N PHE A 26 -1.28 -6.82 -1.36
CA PHE A 26 -1.57 -7.95 -2.25
C PHE A 26 -1.54 -7.53 -3.74
N TYR A 27 -2.20 -6.43 -4.08
CA TYR A 27 -2.17 -5.89 -5.44
C TYR A 27 -0.77 -5.43 -5.86
N ALA A 28 -0.01 -4.80 -4.96
CA ALA A 28 1.36 -4.37 -5.24
C ALA A 28 2.29 -5.56 -5.49
N ARG A 29 2.18 -6.66 -4.72
CA ARG A 29 2.89 -7.91 -5.01
C ARG A 29 2.55 -8.45 -6.39
N ARG A 30 1.27 -8.47 -6.75
CA ARG A 30 0.83 -8.93 -8.07
C ARG A 30 1.32 -8.01 -9.20
N LEU A 31 1.44 -6.71 -8.93
CA LEU A 31 1.99 -5.74 -9.87
C LEU A 31 3.49 -5.97 -10.08
N LEU A 32 4.24 -6.18 -9.00
CA LEU A 32 5.67 -6.54 -9.05
C LEU A 32 5.89 -7.86 -9.81
N ALA A 33 5.05 -8.87 -9.57
CA ALA A 33 5.13 -10.16 -10.28
C ALA A 33 4.87 -10.05 -11.80
N LYS A 34 4.09 -9.06 -12.24
CA LYS A 34 3.86 -8.78 -13.66
C LYS A 34 5.00 -7.98 -14.31
N HIS A 35 5.86 -7.36 -13.51
CA HIS A 35 6.92 -6.47 -13.97
C HIS A 35 8.27 -6.91 -13.39
N PRO A 36 8.90 -7.94 -13.97
CA PRO A 36 10.22 -8.42 -13.52
C PRO A 36 11.32 -7.34 -13.65
N ASP A 37 11.13 -6.35 -14.53
CA ASP A 37 12.03 -5.21 -14.72
C ASP A 37 11.96 -4.15 -13.59
N GLY A 38 11.07 -4.38 -12.61
CA GLY A 38 10.76 -3.49 -11.51
C GLY A 38 9.78 -2.38 -11.90
N ILE A 39 9.09 -1.83 -10.89
CA ILE A 39 8.12 -0.74 -11.06
C ILE A 39 8.52 0.50 -10.28
N THR A 40 8.18 1.66 -10.81
CA THR A 40 8.36 2.93 -10.10
C THR A 40 7.19 3.22 -9.16
N ILE A 41 7.39 4.09 -8.18
CA ILE A 41 6.31 4.56 -7.29
C ILE A 41 5.18 5.19 -8.13
N ARG A 42 5.51 5.94 -9.17
CA ARG A 42 4.53 6.58 -10.06
C ARG A 42 3.64 5.55 -10.78
N GLN A 43 4.22 4.44 -11.23
CA GLN A 43 3.44 3.34 -11.81
C GLN A 43 2.54 2.68 -10.76
N ALA A 44 3.05 2.40 -9.56
CA ALA A 44 2.23 1.85 -8.49
C ALA A 44 1.10 2.79 -8.08
N GLN A 45 1.32 4.11 -8.05
CA GLN A 45 0.27 5.09 -7.82
C GLN A 45 -0.81 5.04 -8.90
N ALA A 46 -0.42 4.99 -10.17
CA ALA A 46 -1.36 4.92 -11.29
C ALA A 46 -2.15 3.60 -11.29
N SER A 47 -1.50 2.47 -10.98
CA SER A 47 -2.14 1.15 -10.96
C SER A 47 -3.02 0.91 -9.74
N LEU A 48 -2.64 1.46 -8.58
CA LEU A 48 -3.35 1.24 -7.31
C LEU A 48 -4.27 2.42 -6.93
N ALA A 49 -4.26 3.51 -7.71
CA ALA A 49 -4.95 4.77 -7.43
C ALA A 49 -4.65 5.31 -6.02
N LEU A 50 -3.38 5.25 -5.62
CA LEU A 50 -2.90 5.61 -4.28
C LEU A 50 -2.14 6.94 -4.26
N SER A 51 -2.17 7.62 -3.11
CA SER A 51 -1.25 8.72 -2.81
C SER A 51 0.20 8.23 -2.80
N TYR A 52 1.14 9.11 -3.13
CA TYR A 52 2.57 8.79 -3.22
C TYR A 52 3.10 8.14 -1.93
N ALA A 53 2.76 8.71 -0.77
CA ALA A 53 3.15 8.18 0.53
C ALA A 53 2.64 6.75 0.76
N THR A 54 1.38 6.48 0.42
CA THR A 54 0.78 5.14 0.57
C THR A 54 1.39 4.14 -0.41
N ALA A 55 1.55 4.52 -1.68
CA ALA A 55 2.18 3.67 -2.69
C ALA A 55 3.62 3.32 -2.29
N LYS A 56 4.39 4.30 -1.81
CA LYS A 56 5.76 4.09 -1.30
C LYS A 56 5.77 3.13 -0.10
N ALA A 57 4.91 3.37 0.89
CA ALA A 57 4.82 2.50 2.07
C ALA A 57 4.42 1.06 1.72
N VAL A 58 3.46 0.89 0.80
CA VAL A 58 3.03 -0.42 0.30
C VAL A 58 4.18 -1.12 -0.43
N LEU A 59 4.85 -0.43 -1.37
CA LEU A 59 5.97 -1.00 -2.13
C LEU A 59 7.14 -1.38 -1.23
N MET A 60 7.51 -0.53 -0.27
CA MET A 60 8.54 -0.84 0.73
C MET A 60 8.16 -2.04 1.61
N ALA A 61 6.86 -2.29 1.83
CA ALA A 61 6.40 -3.44 2.59
C ALA A 61 6.41 -4.75 1.81
N VAL A 62 6.42 -4.72 0.47
CA VAL A 62 6.27 -5.93 -0.36
C VAL A 62 7.41 -6.20 -1.34
N GLY A 63 8.30 -5.24 -1.55
CA GLY A 63 9.35 -5.32 -2.55
C GLY A 63 10.65 -4.67 -2.09
N VAL A 64 11.69 -4.91 -2.87
CA VAL A 64 13.04 -4.36 -2.63
C VAL A 64 13.26 -3.16 -3.54
N GLU A 65 13.59 -2.01 -2.95
CA GLU A 65 14.00 -0.81 -3.70
C GLU A 65 15.43 -1.01 -4.23
N ARG A 66 15.61 -0.93 -5.54
CA ARG A 66 16.92 -0.86 -6.20
C ARG A 66 16.92 0.32 -7.17
N GLY A 67 17.64 1.39 -6.81
CA GLY A 67 17.60 2.65 -7.55
C GLY A 67 16.23 3.30 -7.46
N GLU A 68 15.65 3.69 -8.61
CA GLU A 68 14.32 4.32 -8.67
C GLU A 68 13.16 3.32 -8.84
N ARG A 69 13.44 2.02 -8.76
CA ARG A 69 12.48 0.94 -9.02
C ARG A 69 12.38 -0.02 -7.85
N PHE A 70 11.19 -0.58 -7.70
CA PHE A 70 10.86 -1.62 -6.73
C PHE A 70 10.71 -2.95 -7.46
N TYR A 71 11.35 -3.98 -6.90
CA TYR A 71 11.37 -5.33 -7.43
C TYR A 71 10.62 -6.26 -6.48
N GLN A 72 10.07 -7.35 -7.02
CA GLN A 72 9.52 -8.39 -6.18
C GLN A 72 10.64 -8.95 -5.28
N GLN A 73 10.39 -9.03 -3.99
CA GLN A 73 11.24 -9.75 -3.07
C GLN A 73 10.93 -11.24 -3.26
N ASP A 74 11.96 -12.00 -3.66
CA ASP A 74 11.90 -13.46 -3.87
C ASP A 74 11.43 -14.19 -2.59
#